data_AF-A0A3A5VI66-F1
#
_entry.id   AF-A0A3A5VI66-F1
#
_cell.length_a   1.000
_cell.length_b   1.000
_cell.length_c   1.000
_cell.angle_alpha   90.00
_cell.angle_beta   90.00
_cell.angle_gamma   90.00
#
_symmetry.space_group_name_H-M   'P 1'
#
loop_
_entity.id
_entity.type
_entity.pdbx_description
1 polymer ?
#
loop_
_entity_poly.entity_id
_entity_poly.type
_entity_poly.pdbx_seq_one_letter_code
_entity_poly.pdbx_strand_id
1 'polypeptide(L)'
;MKTIQCAPVGFAMSMPRKAMQELGFQACCVWCDAPDDSSSKRCGPCIQHHRGVREALAAGPPDDPFFQLGKEIMAMAADPHHYDHDEVHGPVLRELQRRAGSMVDAPSPSTTASINEIFEQQKMRKKVNVLQDIGNQNPWKEQPLDAKKAASIGETTWKLDDSDIDEHYGRRTIPSRPIDPVNRDERLGEDTALTDRVHAAASQSDAVDEETAEIFEAIEFKRRQEQRQELKRALDDVKKMVDDDLDF
;
A
#
# COMPACT_ATOMS: atom_id res chain seq x y z
N MET A 1 5.53 45.36 43.51
CA MET A 1 4.84 44.67 42.39
C MET A 1 5.45 43.30 42.24
N LYS A 2 4.75 42.24 42.70
CA LYS A 2 5.20 40.85 42.57
C LYS A 2 4.71 40.37 41.20
N THR A 3 5.63 40.14 40.28
CA THR A 3 5.36 39.49 39.00
C THR A 3 4.91 38.05 39.28
N ILE A 4 3.63 37.78 39.02
CA ILE A 4 3.06 36.44 39.01
C ILE A 4 3.58 35.78 37.73
N GLN A 5 4.53 34.87 37.91
CA GLN A 5 5.06 34.05 36.84
C GLN A 5 4.05 32.93 36.61
N CYS A 6 3.20 33.06 35.58
CA CYS A 6 2.41 31.95 35.08
C CYS A 6 3.38 30.89 34.58
N ALA A 7 3.50 29.79 35.32
CA ALA A 7 4.13 28.59 34.83
C ALA A 7 3.37 28.11 33.58
N PRO A 8 4.06 27.66 32.51
CA PRO A 8 3.38 26.97 31.44
C PRO A 8 2.76 25.71 32.04
N VAL A 9 1.43 25.65 32.05
CA VAL A 9 0.71 24.40 32.29
C VAL A 9 1.06 23.51 31.10
N GLY A 10 2.10 22.70 31.26
CA GLY A 10 2.39 21.62 30.35
C GLY A 10 1.18 20.70 30.35
N PHE A 11 0.35 20.79 29.33
CA PHE A 11 -0.56 19.70 28.97
C PHE A 11 0.36 18.50 28.71
N ALA A 12 0.47 17.60 29.69
CA ALA A 12 1.15 16.33 29.50
C ALA A 12 0.29 15.53 28.51
N MET A 13 0.60 15.70 27.22
CA MET A 13 -0.05 14.93 26.16
C MET A 13 0.21 13.45 26.43
N SER A 14 -0.84 12.65 26.30
CA SER A 14 -0.84 11.29 26.79
C SER A 14 0.14 10.42 26.01
N MET A 15 1.15 9.86 26.67
CA MET A 15 1.97 8.85 26.02
C MET A 15 1.11 7.61 25.76
N PRO A 16 1.23 6.97 24.57
CA PRO A 16 0.42 5.80 24.27
C PRO A 16 0.74 4.69 25.26
N ARG A 17 -0.29 4.09 25.84
CA ARG A 17 -0.12 2.96 26.76
C ARG A 17 0.59 1.85 26.02
N LYS A 18 1.57 1.21 26.67
CA LYS A 18 2.32 0.07 26.11
C LYS A 18 1.39 -1.01 25.52
N ALA A 19 0.27 -1.27 26.18
CA ALA A 19 -0.75 -2.22 25.69
C ALA A 19 -1.37 -1.83 24.34
N MET A 20 -1.57 -0.54 24.06
CA MET A 20 -2.07 -0.06 22.76
C MET A 20 -0.96 -0.06 21.70
N GLN A 21 0.27 0.24 22.10
CA GLN A 21 1.44 0.18 21.21
C GLN A 21 1.72 -1.27 20.75
N GLU A 22 1.61 -2.25 21.64
CA GLU A 22 1.75 -3.68 21.30
C GLU A 22 0.64 -4.20 20.36
N LEU A 23 -0.48 -3.50 20.30
CA LEU A 23 -1.58 -3.79 19.37
C LEU A 23 -1.48 -2.99 18.06
N GLY A 24 -0.51 -2.07 17.92
CA GLY A 24 -0.39 -1.17 16.77
C GLY A 24 -1.35 0.04 16.78
N PHE A 25 -2.17 0.17 17.83
CA PHE A 25 -3.20 1.21 17.93
C PHE A 25 -2.77 2.40 18.79
N GLN A 26 -1.46 2.73 18.82
CA GLN A 26 -0.95 3.86 19.60
C GLN A 26 -1.68 5.17 19.30
N ALA A 27 -2.04 5.39 18.04
CA ALA A 27 -2.70 6.60 17.58
C ALA A 27 -4.15 6.74 18.10
N CYS A 28 -4.82 5.62 18.40
CA CYS A 28 -6.17 5.61 18.98
C CYS A 28 -6.22 6.25 20.37
N CYS A 29 -5.10 6.31 21.10
CA CYS A 29 -5.02 7.01 22.39
C CYS A 29 -5.30 8.51 22.25
N VAL A 30 -4.90 9.13 21.12
CA VAL A 30 -5.06 10.58 20.85
C VAL A 30 -6.49 10.96 20.48
N TRP A 31 -7.37 9.99 20.23
CA TRP A 31 -8.77 10.29 19.91
C TRP A 31 -9.63 10.54 21.15
N CYS A 32 -9.23 10.02 22.31
CA CYS A 32 -9.98 10.20 23.55
C CYS A 32 -9.47 11.34 24.44
N ASP A 33 -8.35 11.99 24.07
CA ASP A 33 -7.66 13.06 24.82
C ASP A 33 -7.57 12.81 26.35
N ALA A 34 -7.49 11.54 26.76
CA ALA A 34 -7.48 11.16 28.16
C ALA A 34 -6.11 11.47 28.76
N PRO A 35 -6.03 12.08 29.97
CA PRO A 35 -4.75 12.37 30.60
C PRO A 35 -3.96 11.08 30.87
N ASP A 36 -2.63 11.17 30.78
CA ASP A 36 -1.71 10.07 31.09
C ASP A 36 -1.38 10.02 32.59
N ASP A 37 -2.42 9.80 33.40
CA ASP A 37 -2.27 9.42 34.80
C ASP A 37 -2.46 7.90 34.95
N SER A 38 -1.63 7.23 35.74
CA SER A 38 -1.76 5.78 35.99
C SER A 38 -3.10 5.38 36.63
N SER A 39 -3.85 6.35 37.14
CA SER A 39 -5.21 6.24 37.67
C SER A 39 -6.33 6.46 36.64
N SER A 40 -6.02 6.83 35.40
CA SER A 40 -7.05 7.05 34.35
C SER A 40 -7.70 5.72 33.99
N LYS A 41 -8.92 5.54 34.51
CA LYS A 41 -9.79 4.41 34.20
C LYS A 41 -10.34 4.46 32.77
N ARG A 42 -10.12 5.56 32.02
CA ARG A 42 -10.70 5.80 30.70
C ARG A 42 -10.09 4.92 29.60
N CYS A 43 -8.79 4.60 29.68
CA CYS A 43 -8.15 3.80 28.63
C CYS A 43 -8.48 2.30 28.72
N GLY A 44 -8.87 1.80 29.90
CA GLY A 44 -9.15 0.38 30.14
C GLY A 44 -10.20 -0.22 29.19
N PRO A 45 -11.40 0.40 29.07
CA PRO A 45 -12.43 -0.03 28.13
C PRO A 45 -11.95 -0.05 26.67
N CYS A 46 -11.23 0.98 26.21
CA CYS A 46 -10.69 1.03 24.85
C CYS A 46 -9.70 -0.13 24.58
N ILE A 47 -8.77 -0.36 25.50
CA ILE A 47 -7.80 -1.46 25.39
C ILE A 47 -8.51 -2.81 25.36
N GLN A 48 -9.50 -3.02 26.25
CA GLN A 48 -10.29 -4.25 26.29
C GLN A 48 -11.09 -4.45 24.99
N HIS A 49 -11.68 -3.39 24.45
CA HIS A 49 -12.42 -3.44 23.21
C HIS A 49 -11.52 -3.83 22.03
N HIS A 50 -10.37 -3.15 21.84
CA HIS A 50 -9.44 -3.49 20.76
C HIS A 50 -8.88 -4.92 20.88
N ARG A 51 -8.62 -5.40 22.09
CA ARG A 51 -8.24 -6.81 22.31
C ARG A 51 -9.37 -7.76 21.93
N GLY A 52 -10.59 -7.48 22.38
CA GLY A 52 -11.76 -8.30 22.06
C GLY A 52 -12.02 -8.39 20.56
N VAL A 53 -11.94 -7.27 19.84
CA VAL A 53 -12.08 -7.26 18.37
C VAL A 53 -10.98 -8.09 17.70
N ARG A 54 -9.72 -7.96 18.14
CA ARG A 54 -8.60 -8.74 17.59
C ARG A 54 -8.78 -10.24 17.84
N GLU A 55 -9.21 -10.63 19.03
CA GLU A 55 -9.50 -12.03 19.38
C GLU A 55 -10.68 -12.57 18.56
N ALA A 56 -11.76 -11.80 18.40
CA ALA A 56 -12.91 -12.17 17.58
C ALA A 56 -12.51 -12.37 16.10
N LEU A 57 -11.73 -11.45 15.54
CA LEU A 57 -11.24 -11.57 14.16
C LEU A 57 -10.29 -12.76 13.98
N ALA A 58 -9.48 -13.09 14.98
CA ALA A 58 -8.58 -14.24 14.96
C ALA A 58 -9.34 -15.58 15.07
N ALA A 59 -10.44 -15.61 15.82
CA ALA A 59 -11.29 -16.79 15.98
C ALA A 59 -12.23 -17.05 14.78
N GLY A 60 -12.46 -16.04 13.94
CA GLY A 60 -13.33 -16.14 12.78
C GLY A 60 -12.79 -17.00 11.64
N PRO A 61 -13.66 -17.49 10.74
CA PRO A 61 -13.25 -18.28 9.58
C PRO A 61 -12.27 -17.50 8.69
N PRO A 62 -11.19 -18.13 8.19
CA PRO A 62 -10.17 -17.45 7.39
C PRO A 62 -10.66 -17.04 5.99
N ASP A 63 -11.62 -17.79 5.43
CA ASP A 63 -12.14 -17.59 4.07
C ASP A 63 -13.41 -16.73 4.02
N ASP A 64 -13.87 -16.23 5.18
CA ASP A 64 -15.04 -15.36 5.24
C ASP A 64 -14.65 -13.92 4.86
N PRO A 65 -15.29 -13.33 3.82
CA PRO A 65 -14.93 -12.00 3.33
C PRO A 65 -15.06 -10.89 4.37
N PHE A 66 -15.99 -11.00 5.33
CA PHE A 66 -16.18 -10.00 6.37
C PHE A 66 -15.03 -10.04 7.38
N PHE A 67 -14.60 -11.24 7.78
CA PHE A 67 -13.45 -11.40 8.66
C PHE A 67 -12.13 -11.00 7.98
N GLN A 68 -12.01 -11.23 6.67
CA GLN A 68 -10.87 -10.75 5.89
C GLN A 68 -10.83 -9.21 5.85
N LEU A 69 -11.94 -8.57 5.49
CA LEU A 69 -12.07 -7.11 5.52
C LEU A 69 -11.74 -6.53 6.90
N GLY A 70 -12.25 -7.15 7.97
CA GLY A 70 -11.95 -6.72 9.34
C GLY A 70 -10.46 -6.80 9.69
N LYS A 71 -9.77 -7.86 9.23
CA LYS A 71 -8.30 -8.01 9.40
C LYS A 71 -7.52 -6.97 8.60
N GLU A 72 -7.97 -6.66 7.38
CA GLU A 72 -7.37 -5.62 6.55
C GLU A 72 -7.51 -4.23 7.17
N ILE A 73 -8.70 -3.86 7.65
CA ILE A 73 -8.94 -2.60 8.38
C ILE A 73 -8.06 -2.52 9.63
N MET A 74 -7.93 -3.62 10.37
CA MET A 74 -7.04 -3.69 11.53
C MET A 74 -5.57 -3.51 11.16
N ALA A 75 -5.11 -4.10 10.04
CA ALA A 75 -3.75 -3.93 9.56
C ALA A 75 -3.48 -2.49 9.08
N MET A 76 -4.44 -1.85 8.41
CA MET A 76 -4.35 -0.45 7.99
C MET A 76 -4.18 0.49 9.19
N ALA A 77 -4.96 0.28 10.25
CA ALA A 77 -4.88 1.10 11.45
C ALA A 77 -3.59 0.86 12.27
N ALA A 78 -3.04 -0.36 12.22
CA ALA A 78 -1.79 -0.69 12.90
C ALA A 78 -0.56 -0.03 12.24
N ASP A 79 -0.52 -0.02 10.91
CA ASP A 79 0.57 0.55 10.11
C ASP A 79 0.07 1.56 9.05
N PRO A 80 -0.44 2.75 9.46
CA PRO A 80 -1.13 3.68 8.56
C PRO A 80 -0.29 4.17 7.38
N HIS A 81 1.04 4.26 7.58
CA HIS A 81 1.99 4.71 6.58
C HIS A 81 2.13 3.76 5.37
N HIS A 82 1.76 2.49 5.51
CA HIS A 82 1.76 1.55 4.37
C HIS A 82 0.54 1.73 3.48
N TYR A 83 -0.48 2.47 3.91
CA TYR A 83 -1.77 2.60 3.24
C TYR A 83 -2.21 4.08 3.12
N ASP A 84 -1.27 5.00 3.31
CA ASP A 84 -1.50 6.45 3.25
C ASP A 84 -1.92 6.95 1.86
N HIS A 85 -1.72 6.14 0.82
CA HIS A 85 -2.08 6.39 -0.56
C HIS A 85 -3.47 5.85 -0.94
N ASP A 86 -4.15 5.13 -0.04
CA ASP A 86 -5.50 4.63 -0.28
C ASP A 86 -6.47 5.80 -0.50
N GLU A 87 -7.32 5.71 -1.53
CA GLU A 87 -8.21 6.81 -1.91
C GLU A 87 -9.32 7.05 -0.88
N VAL A 88 -9.77 5.99 -0.20
CA VAL A 88 -10.92 6.02 0.72
C VAL A 88 -10.44 6.27 2.14
N HIS A 89 -9.48 5.47 2.62
CA HIS A 89 -9.00 5.45 4.00
C HIS A 89 -7.78 6.34 4.20
N GLY A 90 -7.01 6.65 3.14
CA GLY A 90 -5.77 7.41 3.21
C GLY A 90 -5.87 8.75 3.96
N PRO A 91 -6.91 9.58 3.76
CA PRO A 91 -7.09 10.82 4.54
C PRO A 91 -7.14 10.58 6.05
N VAL A 92 -7.87 9.55 6.50
CA VAL A 92 -8.00 9.19 7.92
C VAL A 92 -6.70 8.59 8.46
N LEU A 93 -6.04 7.74 7.68
CA LEU A 93 -4.77 7.10 8.05
C LEU A 93 -3.63 8.11 8.19
N ARG A 94 -3.56 9.12 7.32
CA ARG A 94 -2.61 10.25 7.46
C ARG A 94 -2.87 11.06 8.72
N GLU A 95 -4.13 11.32 9.04
CA GLU A 95 -4.49 12.03 10.27
C GLU A 95 -4.13 11.22 11.52
N LEU A 96 -4.37 9.90 11.48
CA LEU A 96 -3.98 8.97 12.52
C LEU A 96 -2.46 8.99 12.74
N GLN A 97 -1.68 8.98 11.66
CA GLN A 97 -0.22 9.09 11.70
C GLN A 97 0.25 10.45 12.23
N ARG A 98 -0.38 11.55 11.80
CA ARG A 98 -0.06 12.91 12.27
C ARG A 98 -0.27 13.01 13.78
N ARG A 99 -1.38 12.47 14.28
CA ARG A 99 -1.69 12.41 15.72
C ARG A 99 -0.71 11.53 16.47
N ALA A 100 -0.36 10.37 15.94
CA ALA A 100 0.70 9.54 16.53
C ALA A 100 2.04 10.27 16.60
N GLY A 101 2.41 11.00 15.56
CA GLY A 101 3.61 11.83 15.54
C GLY A 101 3.61 12.92 16.61
N SER A 102 2.44 13.45 16.97
CA SER A 102 2.33 14.44 18.05
C SER A 102 2.55 13.88 19.46
N MET A 103 2.49 12.55 19.64
CA MET A 103 2.80 11.90 20.92
C MET A 103 4.29 11.63 21.12
N VAL A 104 5.08 11.63 20.04
CA VAL A 104 6.51 11.40 20.13
C VAL A 104 7.17 12.76 20.26
N ASP A 105 7.93 12.97 21.35
CA ASP A 105 8.76 14.16 21.46
C ASP A 105 9.60 14.30 20.19
N ALA A 106 9.63 15.52 19.62
CA ALA A 106 10.41 15.77 18.43
C ALA A 106 11.83 15.24 18.66
N PRO A 107 12.35 14.35 17.78
CA PRO A 107 13.69 13.83 17.93
C PRO A 107 14.66 15.01 18.10
N SER A 108 15.60 14.90 19.04
CA SER A 108 16.62 15.93 19.20
C SER A 108 17.24 16.22 17.83
N PRO A 109 17.31 17.49 17.40
CA PRO A 109 17.82 17.83 16.07
C PRO A 109 19.19 17.20 15.89
N SER A 110 19.37 16.45 14.81
CA SER A 110 20.63 15.76 14.55
C SER A 110 21.73 16.78 14.33
N THR A 111 22.74 16.76 15.20
CA THR A 111 23.92 17.60 15.03
C THR A 111 24.76 17.07 13.88
N THR A 112 25.47 17.95 13.17
CA THR A 112 26.44 17.58 12.11
C THR A 112 27.44 16.52 12.57
N ALA A 113 27.86 16.55 13.83
CA ALA A 113 28.71 15.54 14.44
C ALA A 113 28.06 14.14 14.49
N SER A 114 26.78 14.04 14.85
CA SER A 114 26.03 12.78 14.89
C SER A 114 25.86 12.18 13.50
N ILE A 115 25.62 13.04 12.49
CA ILE A 115 25.53 12.63 11.10
C ILE A 115 26.88 12.07 10.61
N ASN A 116 27.98 12.76 10.91
CA ASN A 116 29.33 12.30 10.55
C ASN A 116 29.67 10.94 11.20
N GLU A 117 29.29 10.74 12.46
CA GLU A 117 29.50 9.47 13.16
C GLU A 117 28.76 8.31 12.47
N ILE A 118 27.51 8.54 12.02
CA ILE A 118 26.76 7.54 11.24
C ILE A 118 27.47 7.22 9.92
N PHE A 119 28.00 8.23 9.22
CA PHE A 119 28.77 8.02 7.99
C PHE A 119 30.07 7.25 8.22
N GLU A 120 30.78 7.53 9.31
CA GLU A 120 31.98 6.78 9.70
C GLU A 120 31.64 5.32 10.01
N GLN A 121 30.58 5.07 10.77
CA GLN A 121 30.09 3.72 11.07
C GLN A 121 29.68 2.98 9.78
N GLN A 122 29.01 3.64 8.84
CA GLN A 122 28.63 3.06 7.55
C GLN A 122 29.85 2.79 6.66
N LYS A 123 30.87 3.65 6.69
CA LYS A 123 32.11 3.46 5.94
C LYS A 123 32.94 2.28 6.46
N MET A 124 32.94 2.06 7.77
CA MET A 124 33.62 0.93 8.41
C MET A 124 32.88 -0.40 8.18
N ARG A 125 31.58 -0.36 7.86
CA ARG A 125 30.79 -1.53 7.49
C ARG A 125 31.15 -1.98 6.07
N LYS A 126 31.90 -3.07 5.95
CA LYS A 126 32.13 -3.75 4.67
C LYS A 126 30.83 -4.41 4.21
N LYS A 127 30.13 -3.80 3.24
CA LYS A 127 28.95 -4.40 2.61
C LYS A 127 29.40 -5.57 1.74
N VAL A 128 29.07 -6.79 2.15
CA VAL A 128 29.24 -7.98 1.30
C VAL A 128 28.01 -8.04 0.40
N ASN A 129 28.18 -7.78 -0.89
CA ASN A 129 27.10 -7.84 -1.86
C ASN A 129 27.26 -9.11 -2.69
N VAL A 130 26.53 -10.16 -2.28
CA VAL A 130 26.58 -11.50 -2.89
C VAL A 130 26.29 -11.45 -4.40
N LEU A 131 25.41 -10.55 -4.85
CA LEU A 131 25.12 -10.35 -6.28
C LEU A 131 26.28 -9.68 -7.03
N GLN A 132 27.02 -8.77 -6.40
CA GLN A 132 28.24 -8.20 -7.00
C GLN A 132 29.39 -9.21 -7.05
N ASP A 133 29.48 -10.09 -6.05
CA ASP A 133 30.55 -11.09 -5.97
C ASP A 133 30.33 -12.24 -6.96
N ILE A 134 29.07 -12.61 -7.23
CA ILE A 134 28.72 -13.68 -8.19
C ILE A 134 28.45 -13.13 -9.61
N GLY A 135 27.78 -11.97 -9.71
CA GLY A 135 27.31 -11.41 -10.98
C GLY A 135 28.36 -10.59 -11.73
N ASN A 136 29.34 -10.02 -11.02
CA ASN A 136 30.41 -9.26 -11.67
C ASN A 136 31.60 -10.18 -12.00
N GLN A 137 31.46 -10.98 -13.06
CA GLN A 137 32.53 -11.80 -13.62
C GLN A 137 33.52 -11.01 -14.49
N ASN A 138 33.51 -9.67 -14.42
CA ASN A 138 34.36 -8.83 -15.24
C ASN A 138 35.85 -9.08 -14.87
N PRO A 139 36.66 -9.65 -15.78
CA PRO A 139 38.07 -9.93 -15.53
C PRO A 139 38.91 -8.66 -15.38
N TRP A 140 38.38 -7.50 -15.80
CA TRP A 140 39.06 -6.21 -15.74
C TRP A 140 38.72 -5.37 -14.50
N LYS A 141 37.90 -5.89 -13.57
CA LYS A 141 37.49 -5.19 -12.35
C LYS A 141 38.67 -4.91 -11.42
N GLU A 142 39.45 -5.94 -11.12
CA GLU A 142 40.61 -5.86 -10.22
C GLU A 142 41.94 -5.68 -10.98
N GLN A 143 41.94 -5.95 -12.29
CA GLN A 143 43.08 -5.77 -13.17
C GLN A 143 42.65 -5.06 -14.45
N PRO A 144 42.53 -3.71 -14.41
CA PRO A 144 42.18 -2.96 -15.60
C PRO A 144 43.21 -3.17 -16.72
N LEU A 145 42.73 -3.13 -17.96
CA LEU A 145 43.60 -3.23 -19.14
C LEU A 145 44.59 -2.06 -19.16
N ASP A 146 45.79 -2.33 -19.69
CA ASP A 146 46.75 -1.28 -19.98
C ASP A 146 46.16 -0.25 -20.96
N ALA A 147 46.44 1.04 -20.73
CA ALA A 147 45.79 2.14 -21.41
C ALA A 147 45.92 2.05 -22.94
N LYS A 148 47.07 1.58 -23.44
CA LYS A 148 47.30 1.40 -24.88
C LYS A 148 46.45 0.28 -25.47
N LYS A 149 46.29 -0.83 -24.74
CA LYS A 149 45.43 -1.96 -25.15
C LYS A 149 43.95 -1.59 -25.09
N ALA A 150 43.54 -0.86 -24.06
CA ALA A 150 42.17 -0.36 -23.94
C ALA A 150 41.84 0.59 -25.10
N ALA A 151 42.75 1.51 -25.43
CA ALA A 151 42.61 2.41 -26.56
C ALA A 151 42.53 1.66 -27.90
N SER A 152 43.40 0.67 -28.14
CA SER A 152 43.35 -0.12 -29.37
C SER A 152 42.06 -0.92 -29.51
N ILE A 153 41.57 -1.52 -28.40
CA ILE A 153 40.30 -2.25 -28.40
C ILE A 153 39.16 -1.29 -28.71
N GLY A 154 39.07 -0.16 -28.00
CA GLY A 154 38.06 0.87 -28.26
C GLY A 154 38.10 1.37 -29.70
N GLU A 155 39.28 1.59 -30.26
CA GLU A 155 39.41 2.01 -31.64
C GLU A 155 38.89 0.94 -32.61
N THR A 156 39.15 -0.37 -32.36
CA THR A 156 38.68 -1.46 -33.23
C THR A 156 37.20 -1.83 -33.05
N THR A 157 36.68 -1.78 -31.83
CA THR A 157 35.31 -2.19 -31.50
C THR A 157 34.29 -1.20 -32.04
N TRP A 158 34.66 0.07 -32.14
CA TRP A 158 33.79 1.15 -32.60
C TRP A 158 34.13 1.67 -34.00
N LYS A 159 34.95 0.94 -34.80
CA LYS A 159 35.01 1.19 -36.25
C LYS A 159 33.75 0.62 -36.87
N LEU A 160 32.72 1.44 -36.95
CA LEU A 160 31.54 1.17 -37.74
C LEU A 160 31.85 1.62 -39.16
N ASP A 161 31.71 0.72 -40.13
CA ASP A 161 31.72 1.11 -41.54
C ASP A 161 30.41 1.86 -41.84
N ASP A 162 30.37 2.69 -42.89
CA ASP A 162 29.17 3.47 -43.24
C ASP A 162 27.92 2.59 -43.48
N SER A 163 28.10 1.29 -43.73
CA SER A 163 27.03 0.29 -43.84
C SER A 163 26.46 -0.20 -42.50
N ASP A 164 27.17 -0.02 -41.39
CA ASP A 164 26.78 -0.46 -40.04
C ASP A 164 26.04 0.64 -39.26
N ILE A 165 26.05 1.86 -39.78
CA ILE A 165 25.30 2.99 -39.24
C ILE A 165 23.90 2.94 -39.86
N ASP A 166 22.94 2.42 -39.10
CA ASP A 166 21.52 2.50 -39.48
C ASP A 166 21.15 3.98 -39.68
N GLU A 167 20.76 4.35 -40.89
CA GLU A 167 20.34 5.71 -41.26
C GLU A 167 19.16 6.21 -40.41
N HIS A 168 18.45 5.29 -39.75
CA HIS A 168 17.32 5.54 -38.87
C HIS A 168 17.70 5.58 -37.38
N TYR A 169 18.95 5.30 -37.01
CA TYR A 169 19.42 5.38 -35.64
C TYR A 169 19.19 6.79 -35.07
N GLY A 170 18.35 6.89 -34.03
CA GLY A 170 18.01 8.15 -33.38
C GLY A 170 16.92 8.99 -34.08
N ARG A 171 16.34 8.53 -35.21
CA ARG A 171 15.15 9.19 -35.78
C ARG A 171 13.95 8.91 -34.88
N ARG A 172 13.17 9.96 -34.57
CA ARG A 172 11.86 9.78 -33.93
C ARG A 172 10.99 8.94 -34.88
N THR A 173 10.41 7.85 -34.37
CA THR A 173 9.38 7.12 -35.09
C THR A 173 8.17 8.03 -35.22
N ILE A 174 7.98 8.59 -36.42
CA ILE A 174 6.79 9.35 -36.78
C ILE A 174 5.81 8.33 -37.35
N PRO A 175 4.70 8.03 -36.67
CA PRO A 175 3.68 7.13 -37.20
C PRO A 175 3.24 7.60 -38.58
N SER A 176 3.17 6.69 -39.55
CA SER A 176 2.72 6.99 -40.92
C SER A 176 1.23 7.35 -41.00
N ARG A 177 0.49 7.12 -39.90
CA ARG A 177 -0.91 7.50 -39.71
C ARG A 177 -1.10 8.09 -38.31
N PRO A 178 -1.98 9.09 -38.14
CA PRO A 178 -2.36 9.57 -36.82
C PRO A 178 -2.91 8.39 -36.01
N ILE A 179 -2.46 8.28 -34.76
CA ILE A 179 -2.95 7.27 -33.83
C ILE A 179 -4.27 7.82 -33.28
N ASP A 180 -5.37 7.11 -33.56
CA ASP A 180 -6.66 7.48 -33.02
C ASP A 180 -6.63 7.38 -31.49
N PRO A 181 -7.19 8.37 -30.76
CA PRO A 181 -7.27 8.31 -29.31
C PRO A 181 -8.14 7.12 -28.92
N VAL A 182 -7.54 6.17 -28.19
CA VAL A 182 -8.26 5.04 -27.63
C VAL A 182 -9.23 5.58 -26.58
N ASN A 183 -10.53 5.30 -26.72
CA ASN A 183 -11.51 5.61 -25.70
C ASN A 183 -11.16 4.82 -24.42
N ARG A 184 -10.95 5.52 -23.31
CA ARG A 184 -10.57 4.93 -22.00
C ARG A 184 -11.73 4.96 -21.01
N ASP A 185 -12.93 5.31 -21.47
CA ASP A 185 -14.13 5.40 -20.63
C ASP A 185 -14.60 3.99 -20.23
N GLU A 186 -14.32 2.97 -21.05
CA GLU A 186 -14.52 1.55 -20.72
C GLU A 186 -13.49 0.98 -19.73
N ARG A 187 -12.51 1.79 -19.28
CA ARG A 187 -11.51 1.37 -18.30
C ARG A 187 -11.90 1.69 -16.85
N LEU A 188 -13.20 1.74 -16.59
CA LEU A 188 -13.78 1.61 -15.26
C LEU A 188 -14.03 0.11 -15.01
N GLY A 189 -13.21 -0.47 -14.14
CA GLY A 189 -13.21 -1.87 -13.67
C GLY A 189 -14.31 -2.79 -14.18
N GLU A 190 -13.88 -3.81 -14.96
CA GLU A 190 -14.60 -5.03 -15.32
C GLU A 190 -16.04 -4.88 -15.82
N ASP A 191 -16.27 -5.18 -17.11
CA ASP A 191 -17.62 -5.34 -17.65
C ASP A 191 -18.28 -6.56 -17.01
N THR A 192 -18.97 -6.32 -15.89
CA THR A 192 -19.67 -7.34 -15.12
C THR A 192 -20.74 -8.06 -15.93
N ALA A 193 -21.33 -7.42 -16.95
CA ALA A 193 -22.30 -8.07 -17.81
C ALA A 193 -21.61 -9.03 -18.79
N LEU A 194 -20.48 -8.62 -19.37
CA LEU A 194 -19.67 -9.50 -20.22
C LEU A 194 -19.08 -10.65 -19.42
N THR A 195 -18.51 -10.40 -18.24
CA THR A 195 -18.00 -11.43 -17.32
C THR A 195 -19.09 -12.45 -16.99
N ASP A 196 -20.31 -11.99 -16.70
CA ASP A 196 -21.43 -12.87 -16.37
C ASP A 196 -21.87 -13.73 -17.54
N ARG A 197 -21.85 -13.16 -18.74
CA ARG A 197 -22.14 -13.86 -19.97
C ARG A 197 -21.08 -14.92 -20.27
N VAL A 198 -19.80 -14.57 -20.13
CA VAL A 198 -18.67 -15.50 -20.33
C VAL A 198 -18.74 -16.65 -19.31
N HIS A 199 -19.01 -16.38 -18.04
CA HIS A 199 -19.18 -17.43 -17.04
C HIS A 199 -20.46 -18.25 -17.27
N ALA A 200 -21.52 -17.68 -17.82
CA ALA A 200 -22.75 -18.40 -18.14
C ALA A 200 -22.53 -19.36 -19.33
N ALA A 201 -21.82 -18.89 -20.36
CA ALA A 201 -21.41 -19.68 -21.51
C ALA A 201 -20.43 -20.81 -21.12
N ALA A 202 -19.43 -20.52 -20.28
CA ALA A 202 -18.47 -21.52 -19.81
C ALA A 202 -19.08 -22.60 -18.89
N SER A 203 -20.26 -22.35 -18.34
CA SER A 203 -20.99 -23.34 -17.51
C SER A 203 -21.77 -24.33 -18.38
N GLN A 204 -21.88 -24.10 -19.69
CA GLN A 204 -22.49 -25.04 -20.63
C GLN A 204 -21.46 -26.08 -21.09
N SER A 205 -21.89 -27.33 -21.23
CA SER A 205 -21.04 -28.39 -21.78
C SER A 205 -21.08 -28.38 -23.32
N ASP A 206 -19.99 -28.72 -24.00
CA ASP A 206 -19.93 -28.87 -25.47
C ASP A 206 -20.89 -29.95 -26.04
N ALA A 207 -21.62 -30.66 -25.17
CA ALA A 207 -22.51 -31.77 -25.51
C ALA A 207 -23.98 -31.38 -25.68
N VAL A 208 -24.36 -30.11 -25.48
CA VAL A 208 -25.75 -29.64 -25.68
C VAL A 208 -25.90 -28.99 -27.06
N ASP A 209 -27.09 -29.09 -27.66
CA ASP A 209 -27.38 -28.41 -28.91
C ASP A 209 -27.33 -26.87 -28.74
N GLU A 210 -27.04 -26.16 -29.83
CA GLU A 210 -26.77 -24.72 -29.79
C GLU A 210 -27.98 -23.91 -29.28
N GLU A 211 -29.20 -24.32 -29.63
CA GLU A 211 -30.44 -23.65 -29.22
C GLU A 211 -30.72 -23.81 -27.72
N THR A 212 -30.46 -25.00 -27.15
CA THR A 212 -30.58 -25.22 -25.70
C THR A 212 -29.47 -24.54 -24.91
N ALA A 213 -28.24 -24.50 -25.43
CA ALA A 213 -27.13 -23.79 -24.81
C ALA A 213 -27.42 -22.29 -24.64
N GLU A 214 -27.99 -21.64 -25.66
CA GLU A 214 -28.39 -20.23 -25.60
C GLU A 214 -29.47 -19.97 -24.52
N ILE A 215 -30.45 -20.88 -24.38
CA ILE A 215 -31.51 -20.77 -23.37
C ILE A 215 -30.92 -20.86 -21.96
N PHE A 216 -30.03 -21.82 -21.71
CA PHE A 216 -29.41 -22.00 -20.40
C PHE A 216 -28.43 -20.87 -20.06
N GLU A 217 -27.69 -20.35 -21.05
CA GLU A 217 -26.86 -19.16 -20.88
C GLU A 217 -27.70 -17.97 -20.43
N ALA A 218 -28.83 -17.70 -21.08
CA ALA A 218 -29.71 -16.59 -20.74
C ALA A 218 -30.30 -16.73 -19.33
N ILE A 219 -30.61 -17.95 -18.88
CA ILE A 219 -31.12 -18.24 -17.54
C ILE A 219 -30.03 -17.99 -16.48
N GLU A 220 -28.84 -18.56 -16.65
CA GLU A 220 -27.72 -18.40 -15.70
C GLU A 220 -27.22 -16.94 -15.66
N PHE A 221 -27.21 -16.25 -16.80
CA PHE A 221 -26.91 -14.82 -16.87
C PHE A 221 -27.90 -14.00 -16.03
N LYS A 222 -29.21 -14.22 -16.18
CA LYS A 222 -30.24 -13.55 -15.37
C LYS A 222 -30.06 -13.86 -13.88
N ARG A 223 -29.82 -15.11 -13.52
CA ARG A 223 -29.61 -15.53 -12.13
C ARG A 223 -28.44 -14.79 -11.49
N ARG A 224 -27.31 -14.65 -12.20
CA ARG A 224 -26.13 -13.92 -11.70
C ARG A 224 -26.40 -12.42 -11.53
N GLN A 225 -27.18 -11.83 -12.44
CA GLN A 225 -27.58 -10.42 -12.33
C GLN A 225 -28.50 -10.19 -11.12
N GLU A 226 -29.44 -11.10 -10.86
CA GLU A 226 -30.31 -11.06 -9.67
C GLU A 226 -29.50 -11.16 -8.38
N GLN A 227 -28.56 -12.11 -8.29
CA GLN A 227 -27.67 -12.27 -7.13
C GLN A 227 -26.84 -11.00 -6.84
N ARG A 228 -26.35 -10.32 -7.89
CA ARG A 228 -25.66 -9.03 -7.72
C ARG A 228 -26.57 -7.93 -7.21
N GLN A 229 -27.81 -7.86 -7.70
CA GLN A 229 -28.76 -6.87 -7.21
C GLN A 229 -29.12 -7.11 -5.75
N GLU A 230 -29.29 -8.37 -5.36
CA GLU A 230 -29.51 -8.76 -3.97
C GLU A 230 -28.32 -8.37 -3.07
N LEU A 231 -27.10 -8.68 -3.51
CA LEU A 231 -25.88 -8.27 -2.79
C LEU A 231 -25.78 -6.75 -2.65
N LYS A 232 -26.08 -5.99 -3.71
CA LYS A 232 -26.10 -4.52 -3.65
C LYS A 232 -27.10 -4.00 -2.62
N ARG A 233 -28.31 -4.57 -2.58
CA ARG A 233 -29.32 -4.21 -1.58
C ARG A 233 -28.84 -4.52 -0.16
N ALA A 234 -28.25 -5.70 0.06
CA ALA A 234 -27.71 -6.08 1.34
C ALA A 234 -26.57 -5.13 1.79
N LEU A 235 -25.70 -4.72 0.86
CA LEU A 235 -24.65 -3.73 1.13
C LEU A 235 -25.21 -2.35 1.44
N ASP A 236 -26.26 -1.91 0.74
CA ASP A 236 -26.93 -0.64 1.04
C ASP A 236 -27.59 -0.65 2.43
N ASP A 237 -28.13 -1.79 2.86
CA ASP A 237 -28.72 -1.92 4.19
C ASP A 237 -27.65 -1.92 5.30
N VAL A 238 -26.52 -2.61 5.08
CA VAL A 238 -25.35 -2.52 5.98
C VAL A 238 -24.82 -1.09 6.02
N LYS A 239 -24.74 -0.40 4.87
CA LYS A 239 -24.30 0.99 4.81
C LYS A 239 -25.17 1.90 5.68
N LYS A 240 -26.49 1.77 5.61
CA LYS A 240 -27.41 2.53 6.49
C LYS A 240 -27.14 2.26 7.97
N MET A 241 -26.94 1.00 8.35
CA MET A 241 -26.65 0.64 9.74
C MET A 241 -25.34 1.26 10.24
N VAL A 242 -24.32 1.32 9.38
CA VAL A 242 -23.03 1.92 9.74
C VAL A 242 -23.11 3.45 9.77
N ASP A 243 -23.83 4.06 8.82
CA ASP A 243 -23.98 5.52 8.73
C ASP A 243 -24.84 6.06 9.90
N ASP A 244 -25.85 5.32 10.37
CA ASP A 244 -26.72 5.72 11.50
C ASP A 244 -25.98 5.73 12.87
N ASP A 245 -24.89 4.96 13.01
CA ASP A 245 -24.08 4.87 14.24
C ASP A 245 -22.93 5.91 14.31
N LEU A 246 -22.77 6.75 13.27
CA LEU A 246 -21.65 7.70 13.16
C LEU A 246 -22.05 9.19 13.29
N ASP A 247 -23.30 9.49 13.62
CA ASP A 247 -23.74 10.83 14.06
C ASP A 247 -23.27 11.11 15.50
N PHE A 248 -21.97 11.39 15.68
CA PHE A 248 -21.37 11.94 16.90
C PHE A 248 -20.69 13.29 16.64
#